data_AF-A0A367RFW1-F1
#
_entry.id   AF-A0A367RFW1-F1
#
_cell.length_a   1.000
_cell.length_b   1.000
_cell.length_c   1.000
_cell.angle_alpha   90.00
_cell.angle_beta   90.00
_cell.angle_gamma   90.00
#
_symmetry.space_group_name_H-M   'P 1'
#
loop_
_entity.id
_entity.type
_entity.pdbx_description
1 polymer ?
#
loop_
_entity_poly.entity_id
_entity_poly.type
_entity_poly.pdbx_seq_one_letter_code
_entity_poly.pdbx_strand_id
1 'polypeptide(L)'
;MTTVFTFANPTDMVLEIPTTTQNQADLHSQAFSNASSRYQAYINQLCLGAILLWLQEDWTPQTKVWPSTTALPSFWELVNGIALTLDTTRLVLVPSEAIDLSELRVPQEWVDIPSWIGDYYLAVQVEPDEGYVRVWGYCSHEKLKTQGSYDASDRTYSLDATDIINDISVLAMARQLCPEEPTRSPIEEIPSLSPQQAENLIARLGNPEILTPRQEIPFQLWGGLIQHGGWRQNLYQRRLELPEQWSVLQWLQSGVSQVAEAVGWGSFDLQLSAAGARGVEDTQPSTILSRRLAIAGQIYEFFIIPQGEPDATIWRFELRNAAIGAAIPGGFKLRLLTEDLQPFPNNEDVAATAVEQLYVEVALEAGESIVWEIEPFPDNYNWEILKF
;
A
#
# COMPACT_ATOMS: atom_id res chain seq x y z
N MET A 1 12.48 -7.46 -32.24
CA MET A 1 12.34 -8.74 -32.95
C MET A 1 11.87 -9.73 -31.90
N THR A 2 10.64 -10.21 -32.01
CA THR A 2 10.01 -11.05 -30.99
C THR A 2 10.50 -12.48 -31.18
N THR A 3 11.32 -12.96 -30.24
CA THR A 3 11.79 -14.35 -30.24
C THR A 3 10.68 -15.22 -29.64
N VAL A 4 10.07 -16.08 -30.45
CA VAL A 4 9.01 -16.98 -30.01
C VAL A 4 9.65 -18.14 -29.27
N PHE A 5 9.53 -18.16 -27.94
CA PHE A 5 9.85 -19.34 -27.14
C PHE A 5 8.76 -20.39 -27.35
N THR A 6 9.14 -21.62 -27.68
CA THR A 6 8.19 -22.69 -27.95
C THR A 6 7.90 -23.42 -26.64
N PHE A 7 6.87 -23.01 -25.91
CA PHE A 7 6.40 -23.70 -24.70
C PHE A 7 5.10 -24.47 -24.97
N ALA A 8 4.86 -25.50 -24.15
CA ALA A 8 4.05 -26.69 -24.47
C ALA A 8 2.52 -26.54 -24.37
N ASN A 9 1.98 -25.32 -24.22
CA ASN A 9 0.52 -25.09 -24.23
C ASN A 9 0.20 -23.79 -24.97
N PRO A 10 -0.60 -23.82 -26.06
CA PRO A 10 -0.82 -22.64 -26.91
C PRO A 10 -1.61 -21.50 -26.26
N THR A 11 -2.18 -21.72 -25.08
CA THR A 11 -2.95 -20.72 -24.31
C THR A 11 -2.12 -20.00 -23.25
N ASP A 12 -0.93 -20.51 -22.91
CA ASP A 12 -0.08 -19.89 -21.91
C ASP A 12 0.45 -18.57 -22.46
N MET A 13 0.44 -17.56 -21.62
CA MET A 13 0.98 -16.26 -21.96
C MET A 13 2.39 -16.14 -21.38
N VAL A 14 3.38 -15.90 -22.26
CA VAL A 14 4.79 -15.76 -21.87
C VAL A 14 5.25 -14.33 -22.11
N LEU A 15 5.80 -13.71 -21.08
CA LEU A 15 6.26 -12.34 -21.04
C LEU A 15 7.76 -12.31 -20.75
N GLU A 16 8.53 -11.61 -21.58
CA GLU A 16 9.96 -11.38 -21.32
C GLU A 16 10.14 -10.45 -20.12
N ILE A 17 11.08 -10.75 -19.23
CA ILE A 17 11.45 -9.89 -18.11
C ILE A 17 12.43 -8.83 -18.61
N PRO A 18 12.07 -7.53 -18.60
CA PRO A 18 12.98 -6.48 -19.05
C PRO A 18 14.28 -6.48 -18.24
N THR A 19 15.41 -6.29 -18.91
CA THR A 19 16.73 -6.23 -18.22
C THR A 19 16.81 -5.08 -17.21
N THR A 20 16.10 -3.97 -17.45
CA THR A 20 15.94 -2.88 -16.49
C THR A 20 15.23 -3.34 -15.22
N THR A 21 14.19 -4.16 -15.35
CA THR A 21 13.46 -4.75 -14.22
C THR A 21 14.36 -5.68 -13.41
N GLN A 22 15.17 -6.52 -14.06
CA GLN A 22 16.10 -7.42 -13.37
C GLN A 22 17.10 -6.63 -12.51
N ASN A 23 17.76 -5.62 -13.08
CA ASN A 23 18.70 -4.77 -12.35
C ASN A 23 18.05 -4.04 -11.17
N GLN A 24 16.81 -3.57 -11.33
CA GLN A 24 16.06 -2.92 -10.25
C GLN A 24 15.67 -3.92 -9.14
N ALA A 25 15.26 -5.13 -9.52
CA ALA A 25 14.91 -6.19 -8.57
C ALA A 25 16.13 -6.61 -7.73
N ASP A 26 17.30 -6.75 -8.35
CA ASP A 26 18.54 -7.07 -7.64
C ASP A 26 18.90 -6.01 -6.58
N LEU A 27 18.75 -4.72 -6.92
CA LEU A 27 19.05 -3.61 -6.03
C LEU A 27 18.02 -3.49 -4.90
N HIS A 28 16.72 -3.47 -5.23
CA HIS A 28 15.66 -3.23 -4.26
C HIS A 28 15.44 -4.41 -3.32
N SER A 29 15.66 -5.64 -3.79
CA SER A 29 15.54 -6.84 -2.95
C SER A 29 16.53 -6.88 -1.79
N GLN A 30 17.58 -6.04 -1.76
CA GLN A 30 18.49 -6.00 -0.61
C GLN A 30 17.90 -5.31 0.63
N ALA A 31 16.81 -4.57 0.48
CA ALA A 31 16.16 -3.81 1.55
C ALA A 31 15.19 -4.65 2.40
N PHE A 32 15.42 -5.95 2.57
CA PHE A 32 14.56 -6.87 3.34
C PHE A 32 15.35 -7.60 4.42
N SER A 33 14.64 -8.00 5.49
CA SER A 33 15.28 -8.36 6.76
C SER A 33 16.15 -9.62 6.69
N ASN A 34 15.77 -10.58 5.87
CA ASN A 34 16.41 -11.88 5.78
C ASN A 34 16.45 -12.39 4.33
N ALA A 35 17.26 -13.41 4.06
CA ALA A 35 17.48 -13.93 2.71
C ALA A 35 16.20 -14.42 2.02
N SER A 36 15.25 -15.00 2.77
CA SER A 36 13.98 -15.46 2.23
C SER A 36 13.11 -14.29 1.78
N SER A 37 12.97 -13.26 2.61
CA SER A 37 12.21 -12.05 2.26
C SER A 37 12.86 -11.28 1.10
N ARG A 38 14.19 -11.21 1.05
CA ARG A 38 14.92 -10.62 -0.09
C ARG A 38 14.58 -11.35 -1.40
N TYR A 39 14.64 -12.67 -1.39
CA TYR A 39 14.38 -13.46 -2.58
C TYR A 39 12.91 -13.41 -3.01
N GLN A 40 11.97 -13.45 -2.06
CA GLN A 40 10.55 -13.26 -2.34
C GLN A 40 10.28 -11.89 -2.98
N ALA A 41 10.89 -10.82 -2.45
CA ALA A 41 10.77 -9.48 -3.02
C ALA A 41 11.36 -9.39 -4.43
N TYR A 42 12.48 -10.07 -4.68
CA TYR A 42 13.08 -10.18 -6.02
C TYR A 42 12.09 -10.80 -7.02
N ILE A 43 11.55 -11.99 -6.70
CA ILE A 43 10.59 -12.68 -7.56
C ILE A 43 9.32 -11.85 -7.79
N ASN A 44 8.79 -11.21 -6.74
CA ASN A 44 7.65 -10.31 -6.86
C ASN A 44 7.97 -9.11 -7.78
N GLN A 45 9.15 -8.51 -7.68
CA GLN A 45 9.54 -7.38 -8.52
C GLN A 45 9.67 -7.79 -10.00
N LEU A 46 10.21 -8.97 -10.30
CA LEU A 46 10.29 -9.49 -11.68
C LEU A 46 8.90 -9.71 -12.28
N CYS A 47 8.03 -10.40 -11.52
CA CYS A 47 6.63 -10.65 -11.88
C CYS A 47 5.89 -9.33 -12.15
N LEU A 48 5.97 -8.39 -11.20
CA LEU A 48 5.35 -7.08 -11.31
C LEU A 48 5.83 -6.34 -12.56
N GLY A 49 7.14 -6.29 -12.79
CA GLY A 49 7.70 -5.52 -13.91
C GLY A 49 7.27 -6.05 -15.27
N ALA A 50 7.18 -7.37 -15.45
CA ALA A 50 6.71 -7.95 -16.71
C ALA A 50 5.18 -7.79 -16.89
N ILE A 51 4.39 -8.15 -15.89
CA ILE A 51 2.92 -8.17 -15.99
C ILE A 51 2.34 -6.76 -16.02
N LEU A 52 2.87 -5.82 -15.24
CA LEU A 52 2.36 -4.44 -15.24
C LEU A 52 2.53 -3.78 -16.61
N LEU A 53 3.70 -3.95 -17.24
CA LEU A 53 3.94 -3.42 -18.59
C LEU A 53 2.93 -3.98 -19.59
N TRP A 54 2.76 -5.30 -19.59
CA TRP A 54 1.78 -5.95 -20.46
C TRP A 54 0.36 -5.42 -20.26
N LEU A 55 -0.12 -5.35 -19.01
CA LEU A 55 -1.47 -4.87 -18.71
C LEU A 55 -1.67 -3.41 -19.12
N GLN A 56 -0.63 -2.57 -18.99
CA GLN A 56 -0.68 -1.18 -19.41
C GLN A 56 -0.72 -1.02 -20.93
N GLU A 57 -0.03 -1.89 -21.67
CA GLU A 57 0.01 -1.88 -23.13
C GLU A 57 -1.27 -2.45 -23.76
N ASP A 58 -1.72 -3.61 -23.28
CA ASP A 58 -2.76 -4.38 -23.95
C ASP A 58 -4.17 -4.15 -23.40
N TRP A 59 -4.30 -3.81 -22.10
CA TRP A 59 -5.61 -3.75 -21.44
C TRP A 59 -6.01 -2.32 -21.09
N THR A 60 -5.25 -1.66 -20.23
CA THR A 60 -5.51 -0.26 -19.87
C THR A 60 -4.25 0.43 -19.34
N PRO A 61 -3.82 1.56 -19.94
CA PRO A 61 -2.71 2.36 -19.44
C PRO A 61 -2.90 2.89 -18.01
N GLN A 62 -4.14 2.84 -17.49
CA GLN A 62 -4.47 3.26 -16.13
C GLN A 62 -4.22 2.16 -15.08
N THR A 63 -3.73 0.99 -15.47
CA THR A 63 -3.37 -0.07 -14.53
C THR A 63 -2.31 0.44 -13.55
N LYS A 64 -2.61 0.31 -12.25
CA LYS A 64 -1.76 0.80 -11.16
C LYS A 64 -1.48 -0.31 -10.15
N VAL A 65 -0.34 -0.21 -9.48
CA VAL A 65 -0.03 -1.05 -8.32
C VAL A 65 -0.93 -0.66 -7.14
N TRP A 66 -1.45 -1.65 -6.43
CA TRP A 66 -2.23 -1.44 -5.22
C TRP A 66 -1.40 -1.76 -3.95
N PRO A 67 -1.54 -0.96 -2.87
CA PRO A 67 -2.14 0.37 -2.86
C PRO A 67 -1.22 1.43 -3.51
N SER A 68 0.08 1.16 -3.53
CA SER A 68 1.11 1.99 -4.14
C SER A 68 2.40 1.22 -4.32
N THR A 69 3.29 1.70 -5.18
CA THR A 69 4.65 1.14 -5.31
C THR A 69 5.49 1.34 -4.05
N THR A 70 5.27 2.44 -3.31
CA THR A 70 6.02 2.76 -2.08
C THR A 70 5.65 1.86 -0.91
N ALA A 71 4.43 1.29 -0.89
CA ALA A 71 3.99 0.40 0.16
C ALA A 71 4.47 -1.05 -0.04
N LEU A 72 4.82 -1.46 -1.27
CA LEU A 72 5.16 -2.83 -1.63
C LEU A 72 6.21 -3.49 -0.71
N PRO A 73 7.31 -2.83 -0.30
CA PRO A 73 8.28 -3.47 0.58
C PRO A 73 7.67 -3.97 1.90
N SER A 74 6.73 -3.23 2.48
CA SER A 74 6.04 -3.65 3.70
C SER A 74 5.15 -4.89 3.51
N PHE A 75 4.62 -5.09 2.29
CA PHE A 75 3.87 -6.30 1.94
C PHE A 75 4.84 -7.46 1.72
N TRP A 76 5.85 -7.27 0.86
CA TRP A 76 6.75 -8.33 0.41
C TRP A 76 7.69 -8.84 1.50
N GLU A 77 7.93 -8.06 2.55
CA GLU A 77 8.60 -8.55 3.76
C GLU A 77 7.81 -9.69 4.44
N LEU A 78 6.48 -9.68 4.33
CA LEU A 78 5.58 -10.48 5.15
C LEU A 78 4.74 -11.50 4.36
N VAL A 79 4.37 -11.18 3.12
CA VAL A 79 3.41 -11.94 2.30
C VAL A 79 3.86 -11.94 0.84
N ASN A 80 3.90 -13.13 0.23
CA ASN A 80 4.13 -13.26 -1.20
C ASN A 80 2.93 -12.74 -2.00
N GLY A 81 3.17 -12.04 -3.10
CA GLY A 81 2.13 -11.61 -4.03
C GLY A 81 2.03 -10.11 -4.21
N ILE A 82 1.27 -9.73 -5.23
CA ILE A 82 1.15 -8.38 -5.77
C ILE A 82 -0.33 -8.16 -6.06
N ALA A 83 -0.84 -6.97 -5.79
CA ALA A 83 -2.15 -6.56 -6.27
C ALA A 83 -2.02 -5.41 -7.26
N LEU A 84 -2.76 -5.51 -8.36
CA LEU A 84 -2.90 -4.49 -9.38
C LEU A 84 -4.36 -4.08 -9.47
N THR A 85 -4.61 -2.79 -9.67
CA THR A 85 -5.95 -2.25 -9.91
C THR A 85 -6.09 -1.88 -11.38
N LEU A 86 -7.12 -2.43 -12.02
CA LEU A 86 -7.52 -2.17 -13.39
C LEU A 86 -8.93 -1.59 -13.33
N ASP A 87 -9.01 -0.26 -13.42
CA ASP A 87 -10.24 0.49 -13.18
C ASP A 87 -10.79 0.23 -11.76
N THR A 88 -11.85 -0.57 -11.64
CA THR A 88 -12.44 -1.01 -10.36
C THR A 88 -12.09 -2.45 -10.00
N THR A 89 -11.49 -3.20 -10.91
CA THR A 89 -11.13 -4.62 -10.73
C THR A 89 -9.75 -4.75 -10.10
N ARG A 90 -9.61 -5.57 -9.07
CA ARG A 90 -8.31 -5.93 -8.48
C ARG A 90 -7.84 -7.29 -8.98
N LEU A 91 -6.67 -7.34 -9.58
CA LEU A 91 -5.97 -8.57 -9.93
C LEU A 91 -4.90 -8.85 -8.88
N VAL A 92 -4.87 -10.08 -8.36
CA VAL A 92 -3.81 -10.55 -7.46
C VAL A 92 -2.90 -11.50 -8.24
N LEU A 93 -1.60 -11.22 -8.21
CA LEU A 93 -0.55 -12.07 -8.77
C LEU A 93 0.13 -12.76 -7.60
N VAL A 94 0.24 -14.09 -7.65
CA VAL A 94 1.08 -14.83 -6.70
C VAL A 94 2.15 -15.56 -7.49
N PRO A 95 3.35 -14.96 -7.63
CA PRO A 95 4.41 -15.59 -8.40
C PRO A 95 4.96 -16.81 -7.68
N SER A 96 5.30 -17.81 -8.49
CA SER A 96 5.91 -19.07 -8.07
C SER A 96 7.02 -19.44 -9.05
N GLU A 97 8.05 -20.12 -8.57
CA GLU A 97 9.08 -20.75 -9.42
C GLU A 97 8.84 -22.25 -9.56
N ALA A 98 7.66 -22.74 -9.13
CA ALA A 98 7.29 -24.14 -9.30
C ALA A 98 7.17 -24.47 -10.79
N ILE A 99 7.98 -25.43 -11.22
CA ILE A 99 7.94 -25.99 -12.58
C ILE A 99 6.65 -26.79 -12.80
N ASP A 100 6.13 -27.40 -11.72
CA ASP A 100 4.86 -28.11 -11.75
C ASP A 100 3.69 -27.12 -11.65
N LEU A 101 2.99 -26.93 -12.77
CA LEU A 101 1.81 -26.08 -12.89
C LEU A 101 0.53 -26.85 -12.51
N SER A 102 0.60 -27.62 -11.43
CA SER A 102 -0.50 -28.49 -10.98
C SER A 102 -1.54 -27.75 -10.15
N GLU A 103 -1.17 -26.66 -9.47
CA GLU A 103 -2.10 -25.85 -8.68
C GLU A 103 -1.69 -24.37 -8.57
N LEU A 104 -2.68 -23.51 -8.43
CA LEU A 104 -2.52 -22.13 -7.99
C LEU A 104 -2.56 -22.11 -6.47
N ARG A 105 -1.52 -21.56 -5.84
CA ARG A 105 -1.41 -21.40 -4.39
C ARG A 105 -1.48 -19.92 -4.02
N VAL A 106 -2.43 -19.54 -3.18
CA VAL A 106 -2.68 -18.15 -2.78
C VAL A 106 -2.63 -18.00 -1.26
N PRO A 107 -1.75 -17.13 -0.73
CA PRO A 107 -1.75 -16.78 0.69
C PRO A 107 -3.12 -16.35 1.21
N GLN A 108 -3.49 -16.83 2.40
CA GLN A 108 -4.75 -16.50 3.06
C GLN A 108 -5.00 -14.98 3.15
N GLU A 109 -3.97 -14.17 3.29
CA GLU A 109 -4.04 -12.71 3.38
C GLU A 109 -4.69 -12.08 2.15
N TRP A 110 -4.43 -12.62 0.95
CA TRP A 110 -5.04 -12.12 -0.28
C TRP A 110 -6.48 -12.58 -0.47
N VAL A 111 -6.96 -13.55 0.31
CA VAL A 111 -8.31 -14.14 0.19
C VAL A 111 -9.22 -13.63 1.30
N ASP A 112 -8.72 -13.61 2.54
CA ASP A 112 -9.53 -13.43 3.74
C ASP A 112 -9.37 -12.04 4.40
N ILE A 113 -8.52 -11.15 3.88
CA ILE A 113 -8.45 -9.76 4.37
C ILE A 113 -9.36 -8.86 3.52
N PRO A 114 -10.41 -8.24 4.09
CA PRO A 114 -11.38 -7.46 3.32
C PRO A 114 -10.80 -6.32 2.51
N SER A 115 -9.76 -5.64 3.02
CA SER A 115 -9.12 -4.55 2.30
C SER A 115 -8.17 -5.04 1.19
N TRP A 116 -7.76 -6.31 1.18
CA TRP A 116 -6.76 -6.88 0.25
C TRP A 116 -7.35 -7.77 -0.83
N ILE A 117 -8.53 -8.36 -0.59
CA ILE A 117 -9.23 -9.27 -1.49
C ILE A 117 -9.20 -8.83 -2.96
N GLY A 118 -8.82 -9.74 -3.85
CA GLY A 118 -8.84 -9.57 -5.30
C GLY A 118 -10.19 -9.92 -5.89
N ASP A 119 -10.44 -9.48 -7.12
CA ASP A 119 -11.52 -10.02 -7.96
C ASP A 119 -11.07 -11.29 -8.68
N TYR A 120 -9.84 -11.27 -9.20
CA TYR A 120 -9.23 -12.41 -9.88
C TYR A 120 -7.80 -12.64 -9.40
N TYR A 121 -7.39 -13.90 -9.45
CA TYR A 121 -6.07 -14.37 -9.07
C TYR A 121 -5.42 -14.99 -10.29
N LEU A 122 -4.24 -14.48 -10.63
CA LEU A 122 -3.45 -14.94 -11.76
C LEU A 122 -2.47 -16.00 -11.30
N ALA A 123 -2.45 -17.10 -12.03
CA ALA A 123 -1.52 -18.19 -11.84
C ALA A 123 -0.26 -17.91 -12.63
N VAL A 124 0.81 -17.57 -11.91
CA VAL A 124 2.03 -17.00 -12.49
C VAL A 124 3.25 -17.84 -12.10
N GLN A 125 3.97 -18.30 -13.12
CA GLN A 125 5.31 -18.85 -13.01
C GLN A 125 6.33 -17.77 -13.35
N VAL A 126 7.39 -17.64 -12.56
CA VAL A 126 8.53 -16.80 -12.85
C VAL A 126 9.72 -17.71 -13.09
N GLU A 127 10.44 -17.50 -14.19
CA GLU A 127 11.70 -18.19 -14.50
C GLU A 127 12.80 -17.14 -14.64
N PRO A 128 13.47 -16.75 -13.54
CA PRO A 128 14.45 -15.68 -13.54
C PRO A 128 15.63 -15.97 -14.47
N ASP A 129 16.13 -17.21 -14.48
CA ASP A 129 17.29 -17.64 -15.25
C ASP A 129 17.02 -17.62 -16.76
N GLU A 130 15.82 -18.02 -17.18
CA GLU A 130 15.39 -17.96 -18.58
C GLU A 130 14.81 -16.59 -18.96
N GLY A 131 14.63 -15.69 -17.99
CA GLY A 131 14.24 -14.31 -18.19
C GLY A 131 12.79 -14.12 -18.62
N TYR A 132 11.86 -14.98 -18.18
CA TYR A 132 10.43 -14.84 -18.50
C TYR A 132 9.49 -15.04 -17.32
N VAL A 133 8.29 -14.50 -17.48
CA VAL A 133 7.12 -14.73 -16.63
C VAL A 133 6.06 -15.42 -17.49
N ARG A 134 5.48 -16.51 -16.99
CA ARG A 134 4.39 -17.22 -17.64
C ARG A 134 3.12 -17.09 -16.83
N VAL A 135 2.06 -16.59 -17.45
CA VAL A 135 0.70 -16.67 -16.94
C VAL A 135 0.04 -17.88 -17.57
N TRP A 136 -0.28 -18.88 -16.76
CA TRP A 136 -0.83 -20.15 -17.22
C TRP A 136 -2.32 -20.32 -16.90
N GLY A 137 -2.90 -19.37 -16.17
CA GLY A 137 -4.34 -19.30 -15.98
C GLY A 137 -4.78 -18.26 -14.94
N TYR A 138 -6.09 -18.23 -14.68
CA TYR A 138 -6.69 -17.38 -13.66
C TYR A 138 -7.96 -18.00 -13.05
N CYS A 139 -8.37 -17.49 -11.89
CA CYS A 139 -9.67 -17.77 -11.29
C CYS A 139 -10.24 -16.52 -10.61
N SER A 140 -11.54 -16.52 -10.31
CA SER A 140 -12.15 -15.49 -9.46
C SER A 140 -11.91 -15.79 -7.98
N HIS A 141 -12.03 -14.77 -7.12
CA HIS A 141 -12.04 -14.99 -5.68
C HIS A 141 -13.11 -16.00 -5.26
N GLU A 142 -14.33 -15.87 -5.81
CA GLU A 142 -15.43 -16.78 -5.50
C GLU A 142 -15.05 -18.23 -5.76
N LYS A 143 -14.45 -18.51 -6.91
CA LYS A 143 -14.01 -19.87 -7.27
C LYS A 143 -12.94 -20.37 -6.31
N LEU A 144 -11.91 -19.56 -6.05
CA LEU A 144 -10.84 -19.90 -5.11
C LEU A 144 -11.39 -20.20 -3.70
N LYS A 145 -12.33 -19.38 -3.21
CA LYS A 145 -12.88 -19.51 -1.87
C LYS A 145 -13.84 -20.70 -1.71
N THR A 146 -14.58 -21.04 -2.75
CA THR A 146 -15.62 -22.07 -2.70
C THR A 146 -15.14 -23.45 -3.14
N GLN A 147 -14.14 -23.52 -4.03
CA GLN A 147 -13.62 -24.76 -4.60
C GLN A 147 -12.17 -25.06 -4.20
N GLY A 148 -11.42 -24.04 -3.77
CA GLY A 148 -10.04 -24.22 -3.31
C GLY A 148 -9.95 -24.98 -2.00
N SER A 149 -8.85 -25.72 -1.83
CA SER A 149 -8.50 -26.41 -0.59
C SER A 149 -7.63 -25.50 0.28
N TYR A 150 -8.07 -25.24 1.52
CA TYR A 150 -7.28 -24.47 2.48
C TYR A 150 -6.33 -25.37 3.27
N ASP A 151 -5.03 -25.09 3.20
CA ASP A 151 -4.01 -25.69 4.03
C ASP A 151 -3.67 -24.78 5.21
N ALA A 152 -4.01 -25.24 6.42
CA ALA A 152 -3.78 -24.48 7.65
C ALA A 152 -2.29 -24.46 8.07
N SER A 153 -1.46 -25.37 7.56
CA SER A 153 -0.05 -25.47 7.94
C SER A 153 0.78 -24.29 7.42
N ASP A 154 0.46 -23.81 6.22
CA ASP A 154 1.10 -22.64 5.62
C ASP A 154 0.14 -21.46 5.35
N ARG A 155 -1.14 -21.63 5.67
CA ARG A 155 -2.22 -20.65 5.47
C ARG A 155 -2.37 -20.27 4.01
N THR A 156 -2.57 -21.28 3.16
CA THR A 156 -2.66 -21.10 1.71
C THR A 156 -3.92 -21.76 1.18
N TYR A 157 -4.59 -21.11 0.24
CA TYR A 157 -5.61 -21.74 -0.58
C TYR A 157 -4.95 -22.30 -1.84
N SER A 158 -5.17 -23.57 -2.13
CA SER A 158 -4.75 -24.22 -3.36
C SER A 158 -5.96 -24.51 -4.26
N LEU A 159 -5.84 -24.24 -5.56
CA LEU A 159 -6.83 -24.63 -6.57
C LEU A 159 -6.14 -25.40 -7.68
N ASP A 160 -6.64 -26.59 -8.00
CA ASP A 160 -6.07 -27.47 -9.03
C ASP A 160 -6.12 -26.81 -10.41
N ALA A 161 -5.10 -27.06 -11.24
CA ALA A 161 -5.00 -26.51 -12.58
C ALA A 161 -6.19 -26.88 -13.49
N THR A 162 -6.84 -28.01 -13.25
CA THR A 162 -8.07 -28.41 -13.97
C THR A 162 -9.27 -27.53 -13.64
N ASP A 163 -9.24 -26.86 -12.48
CA ASP A 163 -10.25 -25.92 -12.02
C ASP A 163 -9.87 -24.46 -12.32
N ILE A 164 -8.79 -24.21 -13.04
CA ILE A 164 -8.36 -22.86 -13.44
C ILE A 164 -8.76 -22.59 -14.90
N ILE A 165 -9.02 -21.32 -15.23
CA ILE A 165 -9.27 -20.91 -16.61
C ILE A 165 -7.92 -20.57 -17.25
N ASN A 166 -7.46 -21.42 -18.17
CA ASN A 166 -6.09 -21.33 -18.70
C ASN A 166 -5.90 -20.27 -19.80
N ASP A 167 -6.98 -19.82 -20.44
CA ASP A 167 -6.91 -18.79 -21.48
C ASP A 167 -7.17 -17.40 -20.88
N ILE A 168 -6.08 -16.65 -20.67
CA ILE A 168 -6.13 -15.30 -20.12
C ILE A 168 -6.91 -14.31 -21.00
N SER A 169 -7.05 -14.58 -22.30
CA SER A 169 -7.83 -13.74 -23.22
C SER A 169 -9.32 -13.76 -22.86
N VAL A 170 -9.79 -14.87 -22.27
CA VAL A 170 -11.17 -15.00 -21.78
C VAL A 170 -11.43 -14.03 -20.63
N LEU A 171 -10.43 -13.73 -19.80
CA LEU A 171 -10.59 -12.75 -18.70
C LEU A 171 -10.89 -11.35 -19.26
N ALA A 172 -10.15 -10.93 -20.28
CA ALA A 172 -10.37 -9.64 -20.93
C ALA A 172 -11.79 -9.55 -21.53
N MET A 173 -12.27 -10.63 -22.16
CA MET A 173 -13.63 -10.70 -22.69
C MET A 173 -14.69 -10.71 -21.59
N ALA A 174 -14.51 -11.51 -20.54
CA ALA A 174 -15.46 -11.64 -19.43
C ALA A 174 -15.68 -10.29 -18.74
N ARG A 175 -14.61 -9.52 -18.50
CA ARG A 175 -14.70 -8.17 -17.92
C ARG A 175 -15.51 -7.19 -18.78
N GLN A 176 -15.48 -7.33 -20.10
CA GLN A 176 -16.22 -6.46 -21.02
C GLN A 176 -17.68 -6.87 -21.17
N LEU A 177 -17.96 -8.17 -21.21
CA LEU A 177 -19.29 -8.72 -21.51
C LEU A 177 -20.14 -8.96 -20.27
N CYS A 178 -19.51 -9.23 -19.12
CA CYS A 178 -20.17 -9.61 -17.87
C CYS A 178 -19.63 -8.79 -16.67
N PRO A 179 -19.64 -7.45 -16.70
CA PRO A 179 -19.05 -6.63 -15.63
C PRO A 179 -19.77 -6.77 -14.27
N GLU A 180 -21.02 -7.24 -14.27
CA GLU A 180 -21.84 -7.40 -13.07
C GLU A 180 -21.76 -8.82 -12.47
N GLU A 181 -20.97 -9.73 -13.06
CA GLU A 181 -20.80 -11.06 -12.51
C GLU A 181 -20.08 -10.97 -11.14
N PRO A 182 -20.64 -11.55 -10.07
CA PRO A 182 -20.00 -11.50 -8.77
C PRO A 182 -18.68 -12.27 -8.82
N THR A 183 -17.58 -11.55 -8.59
CA THR A 183 -16.22 -12.13 -8.59
C THR A 183 -15.80 -12.58 -7.20
N ARG A 184 -16.44 -12.06 -6.15
CA ARG A 184 -16.05 -12.24 -4.74
C ARG A 184 -17.11 -12.99 -3.95
N SER A 185 -16.65 -13.76 -2.98
CA SER A 185 -17.48 -14.43 -1.98
C SER A 185 -17.47 -13.60 -0.69
N PRO A 186 -18.55 -13.67 0.11
CA PRO A 186 -18.52 -13.14 1.47
C PRO A 186 -17.38 -13.77 2.28
N ILE A 187 -16.71 -12.95 3.09
CA ILE A 187 -15.66 -13.36 4.02
C ILE A 187 -15.97 -12.84 5.41
N GLU A 188 -15.33 -13.44 6.42
CA GLU A 188 -15.45 -12.99 7.80
C GLU A 188 -14.72 -11.66 7.99
N GLU A 189 -15.30 -10.76 8.78
CA GLU A 189 -14.64 -9.52 9.16
C GLU A 189 -13.48 -9.79 10.12
N ILE A 190 -12.41 -9.01 9.96
CA ILE A 190 -11.25 -9.09 10.83
C ILE A 190 -11.43 -8.12 11.99
N PRO A 191 -11.27 -8.57 13.25
CA PRO A 191 -11.43 -7.70 14.40
C PRO A 191 -10.36 -6.60 14.41
N SER A 192 -10.76 -5.39 14.76
CA SER A 192 -9.84 -4.28 15.00
C SER A 192 -8.97 -4.58 16.22
N LEU A 193 -7.67 -4.33 16.12
CA LEU A 193 -6.75 -4.40 17.25
C LEU A 193 -6.76 -3.07 18.01
N SER A 194 -6.52 -3.13 19.32
CA SER A 194 -6.17 -1.90 20.04
C SER A 194 -4.71 -1.50 19.74
N PRO A 195 -4.35 -0.20 19.87
CA PRO A 195 -2.97 0.24 19.68
C PRO A 195 -1.96 -0.51 20.55
N GLN A 196 -2.30 -0.75 21.83
CA GLN A 196 -1.47 -1.53 22.74
C GLN A 196 -1.29 -2.98 22.28
N GLN A 197 -2.33 -3.61 21.73
CA GLN A 197 -2.20 -4.96 21.18
C GLN A 197 -1.30 -4.97 19.93
N ALA A 198 -1.50 -4.02 19.02
CA ALA A 198 -0.67 -3.88 17.83
C ALA A 198 0.81 -3.67 18.19
N GLU A 199 1.12 -2.78 19.13
CA GLU A 199 2.48 -2.51 19.60
C GLU A 199 3.15 -3.77 20.17
N ASN A 200 2.44 -4.53 21.01
CA ASN A 200 2.96 -5.80 21.54
C ASN A 200 3.23 -6.83 20.44
N LEU A 201 2.36 -6.92 19.43
CA LEU A 201 2.56 -7.81 18.30
C LEU A 201 3.74 -7.37 17.43
N ILE A 202 3.89 -6.08 17.16
CA ILE A 202 5.03 -5.50 16.42
C ILE A 202 6.33 -5.77 17.16
N ALA A 203 6.37 -5.55 18.48
CA ALA A 203 7.55 -5.82 19.29
C ALA A 203 7.94 -7.31 19.25
N ARG A 204 6.95 -8.22 19.28
CA ARG A 204 7.19 -9.67 19.22
C ARG A 204 7.63 -10.14 17.83
N LEU A 205 6.94 -9.71 16.78
CA LEU A 205 7.16 -10.17 15.40
C LEU A 205 8.27 -9.39 14.67
N GLY A 206 8.73 -8.30 15.27
CA GLY A 206 9.81 -7.45 14.76
C GLY A 206 11.18 -8.12 14.74
N ASN A 207 11.35 -9.29 15.36
CA ASN A 207 12.62 -10.03 15.32
C ASN A 207 12.82 -10.68 13.93
N PRO A 208 13.89 -10.32 13.17
CA PRO A 208 14.14 -10.87 11.83
C PRO A 208 14.45 -12.37 11.82
N GLU A 209 14.86 -12.96 12.96
CA GLU A 209 15.07 -14.40 13.09
C GLU A 209 13.76 -15.21 12.97
N ILE A 210 12.60 -14.55 13.13
CA ILE A 210 11.30 -15.15 12.83
C ILE A 210 11.11 -15.08 11.31
N LEU A 211 11.34 -16.21 10.64
CA LEU A 211 11.26 -16.30 9.17
C LEU A 211 9.82 -16.29 8.64
N THR A 212 8.86 -16.80 9.42
CA THR A 212 7.45 -16.94 9.03
C THR A 212 6.52 -16.25 10.03
N PRO A 213 6.59 -14.92 10.19
CA PRO A 213 5.83 -14.18 11.22
C PRO A 213 4.32 -14.40 11.10
N ARG A 214 3.82 -14.63 9.89
CA ARG A 214 2.42 -14.98 9.61
C ARG A 214 1.93 -16.26 10.29
N GLN A 215 2.80 -17.18 10.70
CA GLN A 215 2.43 -18.45 11.35
C GLN A 215 2.53 -18.38 12.89
N GLU A 216 3.15 -17.36 13.45
CA GLU A 216 3.44 -17.23 14.90
C GLU A 216 2.23 -16.87 15.77
N ILE A 217 1.18 -16.36 15.15
CA ILE A 217 -0.03 -15.85 15.82
C ILE A 217 -1.29 -16.22 15.03
N PRO A 218 -2.47 -16.34 15.67
CA PRO A 218 -3.74 -16.60 14.98
C PRO A 218 -4.01 -15.62 13.83
N PHE A 219 -4.64 -16.11 12.75
CA PHE A 219 -4.87 -15.31 11.54
C PHE A 219 -5.66 -14.03 11.82
N GLN A 220 -6.65 -14.05 12.72
CA GLN A 220 -7.42 -12.85 13.06
C GLN A 220 -6.55 -11.72 13.63
N LEU A 221 -5.54 -12.05 14.47
CA LEU A 221 -4.59 -11.07 14.97
C LEU A 221 -3.60 -10.63 13.89
N TRP A 222 -3.14 -11.58 13.07
CA TRP A 222 -2.23 -11.32 11.97
C TRP A 222 -2.85 -10.39 10.93
N GLY A 223 -4.01 -10.77 10.38
CA GLY A 223 -4.78 -9.98 9.44
C GLY A 223 -5.15 -8.61 10.01
N GLY A 224 -5.54 -8.54 11.29
CA GLY A 224 -5.83 -7.28 11.97
C GLY A 224 -4.64 -6.33 12.01
N LEU A 225 -3.43 -6.89 12.20
CA LEU A 225 -2.19 -6.13 12.22
C LEU A 225 -1.78 -5.65 10.81
N ILE A 226 -1.73 -6.56 9.84
CA ILE A 226 -1.14 -6.25 8.52
C ILE A 226 -2.10 -5.51 7.60
N GLN A 227 -3.42 -5.61 7.80
CA GLN A 227 -4.38 -4.82 7.02
C GLN A 227 -4.20 -3.32 7.27
N HIS A 228 -3.76 -2.95 8.46
CA HIS A 228 -3.48 -1.57 8.83
C HIS A 228 -2.12 -1.13 8.25
N GLY A 229 -2.14 -0.19 7.29
CA GLY A 229 -0.95 0.30 6.58
C GLY A 229 0.18 0.77 7.50
N GLY A 230 -0.15 1.56 8.52
CA GLY A 230 0.82 2.10 9.49
C GLY A 230 1.49 1.02 10.36
N TRP A 231 0.72 0.12 10.97
CA TRP A 231 1.26 -1.01 11.73
C TRP A 231 2.09 -1.98 10.87
N ARG A 232 1.63 -2.31 9.66
CA ARG A 232 2.41 -3.11 8.71
C ARG A 232 3.75 -2.47 8.40
N GLN A 233 3.76 -1.16 8.13
CA GLN A 233 4.97 -0.40 7.86
C GLN A 233 5.90 -0.37 9.09
N ASN A 234 5.35 -0.19 10.29
CA ASN A 234 6.12 -0.22 11.54
C ASN A 234 6.76 -1.60 11.75
N LEU A 235 6.01 -2.68 11.56
CA LEU A 235 6.55 -4.05 11.63
C LEU A 235 7.69 -4.25 10.64
N TYR A 236 7.53 -3.84 9.38
CA TYR A 236 8.58 -3.90 8.36
C TYR A 236 9.85 -3.14 8.81
N GLN A 237 9.71 -1.90 9.26
CA GLN A 237 10.83 -1.09 9.75
C GLN A 237 11.52 -1.72 10.95
N ARG A 238 10.75 -2.28 11.88
CA ARG A 238 11.28 -2.96 13.07
C ARG A 238 12.11 -4.18 12.71
N ARG A 239 11.67 -4.96 11.71
CA ARG A 239 12.39 -6.12 11.19
C ARG A 239 13.68 -5.76 10.46
N LEU A 240 13.75 -4.55 9.89
CA LEU A 240 14.97 -3.98 9.31
C LEU A 240 15.87 -3.28 10.33
N GLU A 241 15.50 -3.29 11.62
CA GLU A 241 16.20 -2.56 12.68
C GLU A 241 16.33 -1.05 12.41
N LEU A 242 15.41 -0.50 11.62
CA LEU A 242 15.36 0.92 11.34
C LEU A 242 14.83 1.68 12.57
N PRO A 243 15.36 2.88 12.87
CA PRO A 243 14.81 3.71 13.93
C PRO A 243 13.40 4.15 13.55
N GLU A 244 12.61 4.54 14.56
CA GLU A 244 11.26 5.04 14.38
C GLU A 244 11.25 6.25 13.44
N GLN A 245 10.59 6.09 12.28
CA GLN A 245 10.74 7.05 11.18
C GLN A 245 9.76 8.21 11.23
N TRP A 246 8.69 8.16 12.03
CA TRP A 246 7.49 9.01 11.87
C TRP A 246 7.21 9.95 13.05
N SER A 247 8.23 10.37 13.79
CA SER A 247 8.08 11.35 14.86
C SER A 247 8.07 12.77 14.30
N VAL A 248 6.91 13.43 14.40
CA VAL A 248 6.70 14.81 13.95
C VAL A 248 7.58 15.77 14.75
N LEU A 249 7.64 15.61 16.07
CA LEU A 249 8.54 16.40 16.92
C LEU A 249 10.00 16.24 16.52
N GLN A 250 10.45 15.01 16.26
CA GLN A 250 11.83 14.77 15.83
C GLN A 250 12.11 15.40 14.47
N TRP A 251 11.20 15.28 13.50
CA TRP A 251 11.37 15.89 12.19
C TRP A 251 11.47 17.41 12.24
N LEU A 252 10.72 18.06 13.14
CA LEU A 252 10.80 19.51 13.34
C LEU A 252 12.15 19.95 13.96
N GLN A 253 12.76 19.09 14.79
CA GLN A 253 14.03 19.40 15.46
C GLN A 253 15.26 19.06 14.61
N SER A 254 15.26 17.91 13.92
CA SER A 254 16.42 17.37 13.22
C SER A 254 16.28 17.28 11.70
N GLY A 255 15.13 17.71 11.15
CA GLY A 255 14.79 17.52 9.74
C GLY A 255 14.08 16.19 9.48
N VAL A 256 13.37 16.13 8.35
CA VAL A 256 12.65 14.94 7.88
C VAL A 256 13.64 13.82 7.55
N SER A 257 13.33 12.57 7.90
CA SER A 257 14.22 11.44 7.61
C SER A 257 14.26 11.13 6.11
N GLN A 258 15.34 10.51 5.63
CA GLN A 258 15.46 10.11 4.21
C GLN A 258 14.31 9.17 3.75
N VAL A 259 13.83 8.32 4.65
CA VAL A 259 12.70 7.42 4.37
C VAL A 259 11.40 8.20 4.20
N ALA A 260 11.21 9.25 5.02
CA ALA A 260 10.05 10.13 4.92
C ALA A 260 10.11 11.04 3.68
N GLU A 261 11.30 11.54 3.32
CA GLU A 261 11.53 12.27 2.06
C GLU A 261 11.21 11.41 0.84
N ALA A 262 11.59 10.13 0.86
CA ALA A 262 11.31 9.19 -0.23
C ALA A 262 9.81 8.94 -0.45
N VAL A 263 8.97 9.16 0.56
CA VAL A 263 7.50 9.09 0.44
C VAL A 263 6.82 10.47 0.31
N GLY A 264 7.61 11.53 0.16
CA GLY A 264 7.17 12.88 -0.21
C GLY A 264 7.06 13.89 0.93
N TRP A 265 7.51 13.56 2.14
CA TRP A 265 7.59 14.53 3.24
C TRP A 265 8.76 15.49 3.06
N GLY A 266 8.60 16.73 3.49
CA GLY A 266 9.65 17.73 3.54
C GLY A 266 9.37 18.75 4.63
N SER A 267 10.39 19.52 5.02
CA SER A 267 10.26 20.63 5.97
C SER A 267 10.60 21.96 5.31
N PHE A 268 9.93 23.02 5.75
CA PHE A 268 10.18 24.38 5.30
C PHE A 268 10.08 25.35 6.49
N ASP A 269 10.91 26.39 6.48
CA ASP A 269 10.79 27.49 7.43
C ASP A 269 9.67 28.43 6.95
N LEU A 270 8.55 28.47 7.67
CA LEU A 270 7.46 29.37 7.32
C LEU A 270 7.80 30.79 7.81
N GLN A 271 8.29 31.65 6.90
CA GLN A 271 8.35 33.09 7.17
C GLN A 271 6.97 33.71 6.90
N LEU A 272 6.09 33.67 7.90
CA LEU A 272 4.83 34.43 7.88
C LEU A 272 5.13 35.93 7.89
N SER A 273 5.26 36.52 6.71
CA SER A 273 5.21 37.98 6.58
C SER A 273 3.78 38.41 6.83
N ALA A 274 3.49 38.88 8.05
CA ALA A 274 2.21 39.48 8.42
C ALA A 274 1.98 40.77 7.61
N ALA A 275 1.51 40.64 6.38
CA ALA A 275 1.05 41.77 5.59
C ALA A 275 -0.36 42.16 6.08
N GLY A 276 -0.47 42.92 7.17
CA GLY A 276 -1.71 43.65 7.44
C GLY A 276 -2.07 44.05 8.88
N ALA A 277 -1.35 43.66 9.92
CA ALA A 277 -1.70 44.05 11.30
C ALA A 277 -0.52 44.75 11.99
N ARG A 278 -0.76 45.98 12.46
CA ARG A 278 0.20 46.71 13.30
C ARG A 278 0.31 46.01 14.65
N GLY A 279 1.34 45.21 14.80
CA GLY A 279 1.79 44.60 16.05
C GLY A 279 2.99 43.72 15.72
N VAL A 280 4.20 44.22 15.94
CA VAL A 280 5.43 43.45 15.76
C VAL A 280 5.54 42.53 16.96
N GLU A 281 5.00 41.31 16.82
CA GLU A 281 5.57 40.15 17.49
C GLU A 281 6.51 39.51 16.47
N ASP A 282 7.80 39.44 16.81
CA ASP A 282 8.77 38.61 16.11
C ASP A 282 8.25 37.18 16.15
N THR A 283 7.47 36.79 15.14
CA THR A 283 7.04 35.41 14.98
C THR A 283 8.29 34.65 14.57
N GLN A 284 8.86 33.88 15.50
CA GLN A 284 9.97 32.98 15.21
C GLN A 284 9.58 32.11 14.00
N PRO A 285 10.51 31.81 13.08
CA PRO A 285 10.24 30.85 12.02
C PRO A 285 9.78 29.55 12.67
N SER A 286 8.51 29.20 12.46
CA SER A 286 8.01 27.88 12.81
C SER A 286 8.33 26.96 11.64
N THR A 287 9.20 25.99 11.88
CA THR A 287 9.40 24.88 10.96
C THR A 287 8.04 24.20 10.77
N ILE A 288 7.62 24.04 9.52
CA ILE A 288 6.42 23.28 9.18
C ILE A 288 6.82 22.02 8.42
N LEU A 289 5.98 21.00 8.53
CA LEU A 289 6.09 19.82 7.69
C LEU A 289 5.10 19.93 6.55
N SER A 290 5.49 19.42 5.40
CA SER A 290 4.62 19.39 4.23
C SER A 290 4.78 18.11 3.45
N ARG A 291 3.75 17.78 2.69
CA ARG A 291 3.74 16.67 1.77
C ARG A 291 2.98 17.03 0.50
N ARG A 292 3.58 16.70 -0.65
CA ARG A 292 2.90 16.81 -1.94
C ARG A 292 2.08 15.58 -2.25
N LEU A 293 0.83 15.80 -2.62
CA LEU A 293 -0.16 14.77 -2.89
C LEU A 293 -0.74 14.99 -4.29
N ALA A 294 -0.78 13.94 -5.10
CA ALA A 294 -1.52 13.97 -6.36
C ALA A 294 -2.93 13.42 -6.11
N ILE A 295 -3.96 14.20 -6.40
CA ILE A 295 -5.36 13.81 -6.16
C ILE A 295 -6.17 14.18 -7.41
N ALA A 296 -6.84 13.20 -8.01
CA ALA A 296 -7.66 13.38 -9.22
C ALA A 296 -6.93 14.16 -10.35
N GLY A 297 -5.63 13.91 -10.52
CA GLY A 297 -4.79 14.55 -11.56
C GLY A 297 -4.32 15.97 -11.24
N GLN A 298 -4.62 16.51 -10.05
CA GLN A 298 -4.08 17.78 -9.56
C GLN A 298 -3.11 17.58 -8.41
N ILE A 299 -2.27 18.57 -8.13
CA ILE A 299 -1.30 18.54 -7.04
C ILE A 299 -1.81 19.40 -5.89
N TYR A 300 -1.76 18.84 -4.69
CA TYR A 300 -2.11 19.46 -3.44
C TYR A 300 -0.91 19.42 -2.49
N GLU A 301 -0.84 20.38 -1.57
CA GLU A 301 0.12 20.39 -0.47
C GLU A 301 -0.64 20.19 0.84
N PHE A 302 -0.21 19.16 1.58
CA PHE A 302 -0.67 18.85 2.92
C PHE A 302 0.36 19.36 3.93
N PHE A 303 -0.08 20.09 4.95
CA PHE A 303 0.77 20.72 5.94
C PHE A 303 0.46 20.22 7.34
N ILE A 304 1.50 20.13 8.17
CA ILE A 304 1.39 20.00 9.62
C ILE A 304 2.06 21.22 10.23
N ILE A 305 1.26 22.03 10.91
CA ILE A 305 1.67 23.35 11.41
C ILE A 305 1.41 23.38 12.92
N PRO A 306 2.45 23.53 13.76
CA PRO A 306 2.25 23.80 15.18
C PRO A 306 1.58 25.18 15.36
N GLN A 307 0.55 25.24 16.20
CA GLN A 307 -0.21 26.44 16.55
C GLN A 307 -0.05 26.75 18.04
N GLY A 308 0.02 28.04 18.38
CA GLY A 308 0.01 28.53 19.76
C GLY A 308 1.39 28.73 20.40
N GLU A 309 1.35 29.04 21.70
CA GLU A 309 2.52 29.17 22.59
C GLU A 309 3.11 27.79 22.94
N PRO A 310 4.39 27.67 23.32
CA PRO A 310 5.12 26.40 23.49
C PRO A 310 4.43 25.35 24.39
N ASP A 311 3.58 25.79 25.32
CA ASP A 311 2.99 24.96 26.38
C ASP A 311 1.59 24.39 26.04
N ALA A 312 0.98 24.79 24.92
CA ALA A 312 -0.31 24.26 24.46
C ALA A 312 -0.21 23.87 22.98
N THR A 313 0.29 22.65 22.73
CA THR A 313 0.60 22.20 21.37
C THR A 313 -0.66 21.82 20.61
N ILE A 314 -1.33 22.82 20.03
CA ILE A 314 -2.38 22.62 19.04
C ILE A 314 -1.69 22.38 17.70
N TRP A 315 -2.11 21.36 16.97
CA TRP A 315 -1.61 21.03 15.65
C TRP A 315 -2.68 21.28 14.62
N ARG A 316 -2.31 22.03 13.57
CA ARG A 316 -3.16 22.26 12.41
C ARG A 316 -2.69 21.38 11.27
N PHE A 317 -3.58 20.51 10.82
CA PHE A 317 -3.45 19.73 9.60
C PHE A 317 -4.21 20.45 8.51
N GLU A 318 -3.55 20.80 7.42
CA GLU A 318 -4.14 21.66 6.40
C GLU A 318 -3.87 21.11 5.00
N LEU A 319 -4.89 21.11 4.15
CA LEU A 319 -4.77 20.78 2.73
C LEU A 319 -5.01 22.04 1.90
N ARG A 320 -4.14 22.29 0.92
CA ARG A 320 -4.29 23.35 -0.08
C ARG A 320 -4.01 22.83 -1.49
N ASN A 321 -4.61 23.46 -2.49
CA ASN A 321 -4.20 23.23 -3.88
C ASN A 321 -2.80 23.86 -4.09
N ALA A 322 -1.88 23.13 -4.73
CA ALA A 322 -0.52 23.63 -4.95
C ALA A 322 -0.47 24.72 -6.04
N ALA A 323 -1.47 24.79 -6.92
CA ALA A 323 -1.57 25.86 -7.91
C ALA A 323 -2.07 27.15 -7.24
N ILE A 324 -1.30 28.24 -7.41
CA ILE A 324 -1.60 29.54 -6.80
C ILE A 324 -3.01 30.01 -7.22
N GLY A 325 -3.86 30.30 -6.22
CA GLY A 325 -5.23 30.78 -6.43
C GLY A 325 -6.23 29.72 -6.88
N ALA A 326 -5.82 28.45 -7.02
CA ALA A 326 -6.73 27.35 -7.26
C ALA A 326 -7.44 26.94 -5.97
N ALA A 327 -8.71 26.60 -6.08
CA ALA A 327 -9.52 26.13 -4.96
C ALA A 327 -9.55 24.59 -4.89
N ILE A 328 -9.80 24.06 -3.71
CA ILE A 328 -10.21 22.68 -3.47
C ILE A 328 -11.68 22.55 -3.90
N PRO A 329 -12.03 21.65 -4.83
CA PRO A 329 -13.41 21.44 -5.24
C PRO A 329 -14.32 20.94 -4.11
N GLY A 330 -15.63 21.14 -4.27
CA GLY A 330 -16.61 20.51 -3.40
C GLY A 330 -16.56 18.97 -3.46
N GLY A 331 -16.82 18.32 -2.34
CA GLY A 331 -16.74 16.87 -2.16
C GLY A 331 -15.42 16.38 -1.54
N PHE A 332 -14.40 17.25 -1.42
CA PHE A 332 -13.18 16.90 -0.71
C PHE A 332 -13.41 16.86 0.80
N LYS A 333 -12.68 15.98 1.48
CA LYS A 333 -12.66 15.84 2.93
C LYS A 333 -11.24 15.64 3.40
N LEU A 334 -10.86 16.35 4.47
CA LEU A 334 -9.69 16.06 5.28
C LEU A 334 -10.17 15.50 6.61
N ARG A 335 -9.64 14.36 7.03
CA ARG A 335 -10.01 13.69 8.28
C ARG A 335 -8.75 13.26 9.04
N LEU A 336 -8.84 13.33 10.36
CA LEU A 336 -7.90 12.74 11.29
C LEU A 336 -8.57 11.59 12.04
N LEU A 337 -7.80 10.55 12.35
CA LEU A 337 -8.28 9.34 13.01
C LEU A 337 -7.30 8.97 14.10
N THR A 338 -7.77 8.31 15.15
CA THR A 338 -6.88 7.65 16.12
C THR A 338 -6.03 6.57 15.43
N GLU A 339 -5.01 6.07 16.12
CA GLU A 339 -4.13 5.01 15.60
C GLU A 339 -4.89 3.74 15.17
N ASP A 340 -6.01 3.41 15.82
CA ASP A 340 -6.90 2.30 15.48
C ASP A 340 -8.03 2.69 14.50
N LEU A 341 -7.82 3.76 13.74
CA LEU A 341 -8.69 4.28 12.69
C LEU A 341 -10.09 4.69 13.16
N GLN A 342 -10.25 5.05 14.44
CA GLN A 342 -11.53 5.51 14.96
C GLN A 342 -11.69 7.03 14.79
N PRO A 343 -12.89 7.50 14.44
CA PRO A 343 -13.19 8.93 14.42
C PRO A 343 -13.31 9.48 15.84
N PHE A 344 -13.07 10.78 15.98
CA PHE A 344 -13.26 11.52 17.22
C PHE A 344 -13.97 12.86 16.93
N PRO A 345 -14.49 13.58 17.94
CA PRO A 345 -15.22 14.83 17.70
C PRO A 345 -14.39 15.88 16.95
N ASN A 346 -14.99 16.53 15.94
CA ASN A 346 -14.36 17.57 15.12
C ASN A 346 -13.09 17.11 14.37
N ASN A 347 -13.01 15.82 14.03
CA ASN A 347 -11.85 15.24 13.37
C ASN A 347 -11.82 15.45 11.85
N GLU A 348 -12.83 16.08 11.25
CA GLU A 348 -12.90 16.25 9.80
C GLU A 348 -13.38 17.64 9.38
N ASP A 349 -12.93 18.05 8.20
CA ASP A 349 -13.38 19.23 7.48
C ASP A 349 -13.75 18.82 6.04
N VAL A 350 -14.89 19.31 5.55
CA VAL A 350 -15.50 18.89 4.28
C VAL A 350 -15.80 20.11 3.41
N ALA A 351 -15.26 20.12 2.20
CA ALA A 351 -15.57 21.13 1.20
C ALA A 351 -16.99 20.90 0.65
N ALA A 352 -17.99 21.63 1.13
CA ALA A 352 -19.33 21.59 0.51
C ALA A 352 -19.36 22.29 -0.86
N THR A 353 -18.53 23.32 -1.03
CA THR A 353 -18.31 24.07 -2.27
C THR A 353 -16.80 24.26 -2.47
N ALA A 354 -16.41 24.94 -3.56
CA ALA A 354 -15.01 25.29 -3.74
C ALA A 354 -14.50 26.17 -2.58
N VAL A 355 -13.40 25.77 -1.95
CA VAL A 355 -12.76 26.47 -0.82
C VAL A 355 -11.26 26.59 -1.05
N GLU A 356 -10.61 27.57 -0.44
CA GLU A 356 -9.15 27.76 -0.61
C GLU A 356 -8.34 26.68 0.12
N GLN A 357 -8.88 26.16 1.22
CA GLN A 357 -8.22 25.17 2.07
C GLN A 357 -9.23 24.34 2.86
N LEU A 358 -8.79 23.16 3.29
CA LEU A 358 -9.43 22.37 4.35
C LEU A 358 -8.47 22.27 5.52
N TYR A 359 -8.98 22.34 6.75
CA TYR A 359 -8.11 22.18 7.92
C TYR A 359 -8.80 21.57 9.12
N VAL A 360 -8.03 20.81 9.90
CA VAL A 360 -8.43 20.25 11.19
C VAL A 360 -7.40 20.66 12.23
N GLU A 361 -7.87 21.16 13.37
CA GLU A 361 -7.03 21.53 14.51
C GLU A 361 -7.30 20.58 15.67
N VAL A 362 -6.22 20.02 16.24
CA VAL A 362 -6.28 19.04 17.32
C VAL A 362 -5.17 19.33 18.33
N ALA A 363 -5.49 19.23 19.62
CA ALA A 363 -4.48 19.23 20.66
C ALA A 363 -3.91 17.82 20.76
N LEU A 364 -2.59 17.68 20.63
CA LEU A 364 -1.91 16.39 20.76
C LEU A 364 -0.83 16.49 21.83
N GLU A 365 -0.86 15.54 22.76
CA GLU A 365 0.17 15.36 23.77
C GLU A 365 1.34 14.52 23.23
N ALA A 366 2.51 14.67 23.85
CA ALA A 366 3.68 13.85 23.51
C ALA A 366 3.40 12.36 23.78
N GLY A 367 3.64 11.52 22.77
CA GLY A 367 3.34 10.10 22.75
C GLY A 367 2.02 9.75 22.05
N GLU A 368 1.19 10.73 21.67
CA GLU A 368 -0.03 10.46 20.93
C GLU A 368 0.23 10.20 19.45
N SER A 369 -0.60 9.33 18.87
CA SER A 369 -0.52 8.89 17.48
C SER A 369 -1.79 9.30 16.74
N ILE A 370 -1.63 9.79 15.52
CA ILE A 370 -2.77 10.13 14.66
C ILE A 370 -2.55 9.65 13.23
N VAL A 371 -3.64 9.28 12.57
CA VAL A 371 -3.67 8.94 11.15
C VAL A 371 -4.42 10.04 10.41
N TRP A 372 -3.88 10.51 9.30
CA TRP A 372 -4.54 11.49 8.43
C TRP A 372 -5.11 10.78 7.20
N GLU A 373 -6.27 11.24 6.73
CA GLU A 373 -7.00 10.69 5.59
C GLU A 373 -7.58 11.82 4.74
N ILE A 374 -7.54 11.67 3.41
CA ILE A 374 -8.13 12.63 2.47
C ILE A 374 -9.04 11.87 1.51
N GLU A 375 -10.26 12.36 1.31
CA GLU A 375 -11.18 11.88 0.28
C GLU A 375 -11.36 13.02 -0.76
N PRO A 376 -11.31 12.75 -2.09
CA PRO A 376 -10.88 11.49 -2.70
C PRO A 376 -9.42 11.16 -2.36
N PHE A 377 -9.12 9.86 -2.27
CA PHE A 377 -7.79 9.39 -1.87
C PHE A 377 -6.68 9.91 -2.81
N PRO A 378 -5.53 10.34 -2.25
CA PRO A 378 -4.37 10.62 -3.06
C PRO A 378 -3.89 9.39 -3.83
N ASP A 379 -3.33 9.62 -5.01
CA ASP A 379 -2.54 8.62 -5.71
C ASP A 379 -1.43 8.13 -4.78
N ASN A 380 -1.19 6.82 -4.76
CA ASN A 380 -0.18 6.15 -3.94
C ASN A 380 -0.38 6.27 -2.41
N TYR A 381 -1.60 6.54 -1.95
CA TYR A 381 -1.89 6.67 -0.53
C TYR A 381 -1.97 5.30 0.19
N ASN A 382 -1.41 5.26 1.39
CA ASN A 382 -1.58 4.20 2.38
C ASN A 382 -1.66 4.88 3.76
N TRP A 383 -2.38 4.29 4.72
CA TRP A 383 -2.47 4.86 6.06
C TRP A 383 -1.08 4.97 6.70
N GLU A 384 -0.78 6.15 7.22
CA GLU A 384 0.47 6.47 7.93
C GLU A 384 0.14 6.94 9.33
N ILE A 385 0.89 6.43 10.31
CA ILE A 385 0.77 6.83 11.72
C ILE A 385 1.83 7.89 11.98
N LEU A 386 1.38 9.09 12.34
CA LEU A 386 2.23 10.19 12.77
C LEU A 386 2.29 10.20 14.29
N LYS A 387 3.49 10.25 14.86
CA LYS A 387 3.71 10.28 16.30
C LYS A 387 4.14 11.67 16.77
N PHE A 388 3.46 12.16 17.79
CA PHE A 388 3.69 13.47 18.40
C PHE A 388 4.40 13.35 19.74
#